data_AF-A0A318ZXI7-F1
#
_entry.id   AF-A0A318ZXI7-F1
#
_cell.length_a   1.000
_cell.length_b   1.000
_cell.length_c   1.000
_cell.angle_alpha   90.00
_cell.angle_beta   90.00
_cell.angle_gamma   90.00
#
_symmetry.space_group_name_H-M   'P 1'
#
loop_
_entity.id
_entity.type
_entity.pdbx_description
1 polymer ?
#
loop_
_entity_poly.entity_id
_entity_poly.type
_entity_poly.pdbx_seq_one_letter_code
_entity_poly.pdbx_strand_id
1 'polypeptide(L)'
;MSQLAAMAQQQTGQTSPHTANTSNPPLTEVSSSHDPELDSTETDIEALLDAANDPSHGVYPPTHSALEGQPSIVDRGLVSEAEAERLLATFQRQLVPKFPFVMLAHGETAARLRVREPFLFLCVVAATIGSAHALCKTVAEEIMKHVTVRFVTRSERNLELLRGLLVHSAWYSYPAERYHPRLLLLVQFCISTLYDLGLHKKPCLSPDEQRALLGTYWLSVGVCGTLNRPHTLKHDGRTDDCLDSVASTRHASDRWIAPFIQLASFLATIDEVYASIQASEGRMLVQVTRGSLRRQFNSVKARIEEKLPSYPASTSIAIRTEIQFAELRLEQLSLREELWLAEPANAVRLTMLMDIIQRSKELIRTISSLPASEIAVLTITTSAHICAAVGYLPTAVLALLRLISHGPADPAIEAQIQAVVDAAEYPSVVTELANALETRLGYMSAAEKEADILGSLCSKMRLLARCYPYQIRAIVGAVLSQTTSQGAASVAAGHANAAITTPQVWPSIYGDLDGMFPVDDTQWESLLSSFTAFG
;
A
#
# COMPACT_ATOMS: atom_id res chain seq x y z
N MET A 1 -35.78 9.56 -36.46
CA MET A 1 -37.17 9.82 -36.86
C MET A 1 -38.10 9.17 -35.86
N SER A 2 -38.90 9.99 -35.15
CA SER A 2 -40.21 9.69 -34.54
C SER A 2 -40.28 8.61 -33.44
N GLN A 3 -41.00 8.78 -32.34
CA GLN A 3 -41.92 9.82 -31.90
C GLN A 3 -42.20 9.63 -30.41
N LEU A 4 -42.28 10.76 -29.72
CA LEU A 4 -42.87 10.97 -28.41
C LEU A 4 -44.41 10.88 -28.49
N ALA A 5 -44.99 10.61 -27.32
CA ALA A 5 -46.31 11.05 -26.85
C ALA A 5 -47.55 10.34 -27.42
N ALA A 6 -48.27 9.65 -26.52
CA ALA A 6 -49.55 10.13 -26.00
C ALA A 6 -50.26 8.97 -25.27
N MET A 7 -50.60 9.16 -24.01
CA MET A 7 -51.95 8.85 -23.51
C MET A 7 -52.18 9.67 -22.25
N ALA A 8 -53.06 10.64 -22.40
CA ALA A 8 -53.48 11.61 -21.42
C ALA A 8 -54.54 11.00 -20.47
N GLN A 9 -54.54 11.54 -19.24
CA GLN A 9 -55.70 11.96 -18.46
C GLN A 9 -56.87 10.97 -18.25
N GLN A 10 -57.12 10.62 -16.98
CA GLN A 10 -58.27 11.08 -16.19
C GLN A 10 -58.54 10.10 -15.04
N GLN A 11 -58.40 10.56 -13.80
CA GLN A 11 -59.38 10.31 -12.75
C GLN A 11 -59.27 11.39 -11.67
N THR A 12 -60.28 12.27 -11.69
CA THR A 12 -60.89 12.99 -10.56
C THR A 12 -61.03 12.08 -9.33
N GLY A 13 -60.86 12.46 -8.08
CA GLY A 13 -60.93 13.73 -7.37
C GLY A 13 -61.82 13.50 -6.13
N GLN A 14 -61.35 13.75 -4.89
CA GLN A 14 -62.21 14.01 -3.73
C GLN A 14 -61.45 14.54 -2.48
N THR A 15 -61.84 15.78 -2.11
CA THR A 15 -62.10 16.36 -0.76
C THR A 15 -60.99 16.58 0.28
N SER A 16 -60.85 17.87 0.63
CA SER A 16 -60.14 18.52 1.76
C SER A 16 -60.88 18.34 3.11
N PRO A 17 -60.37 18.77 4.30
CA PRO A 17 -60.32 20.21 4.66
C PRO A 17 -59.11 20.72 5.50
N HIS A 18 -58.82 22.03 5.32
CA HIS A 18 -58.40 23.07 6.30
C HIS A 18 -57.20 22.81 7.25
N THR A 19 -56.21 23.70 7.39
CA THR A 19 -56.33 25.06 7.98
C THR A 19 -55.27 26.06 7.51
N ALA A 20 -55.69 27.33 7.48
CA ALA A 20 -54.95 28.54 7.08
C ALA A 20 -54.12 29.16 8.22
N ASN A 21 -53.19 30.05 7.85
CA ASN A 21 -52.96 31.39 8.42
C ASN A 21 -51.94 32.15 7.52
N THR A 22 -52.35 33.10 6.66
CA THR A 22 -52.31 34.59 6.85
C THR A 22 -50.99 35.11 7.43
N SER A 23 -50.25 36.04 6.79
CA SER A 23 -50.64 37.46 6.58
C SER A 23 -49.79 38.22 5.55
N ASN A 24 -50.46 39.07 4.75
CA ASN A 24 -50.00 40.14 3.83
C ASN A 24 -49.91 41.52 4.58
N PRO A 25 -49.73 42.71 3.94
CA PRO A 25 -48.72 43.26 2.99
C PRO A 25 -48.22 44.67 3.51
N PRO A 26 -47.77 45.72 2.74
CA PRO A 26 -48.51 46.40 1.66
C PRO A 26 -47.71 46.91 0.44
N LEU A 27 -48.51 47.20 -0.59
CA LEU A 27 -48.21 47.78 -1.90
C LEU A 27 -47.82 49.27 -1.84
N THR A 28 -47.01 49.70 -2.80
CA THR A 28 -47.17 51.02 -3.44
C THR A 28 -46.83 50.95 -4.92
N GLU A 29 -47.82 51.37 -5.71
CA GLU A 29 -47.88 51.44 -7.17
C GLU A 29 -46.88 52.45 -7.76
N VAL A 30 -46.30 52.14 -8.93
CA VAL A 30 -46.27 53.08 -10.07
C VAL A 30 -46.39 52.28 -11.37
N SER A 31 -47.24 52.81 -12.24
CA SER A 31 -47.78 52.27 -13.48
C SER A 31 -46.81 52.11 -14.67
N SER A 32 -47.29 51.22 -15.55
CA SER A 32 -47.37 51.31 -17.02
C SER A 32 -46.26 50.74 -17.92
N SER A 33 -46.72 49.73 -18.67
CA SER A 33 -46.52 49.46 -20.10
C SER A 33 -45.16 48.95 -20.55
N HIS A 34 -45.05 47.63 -20.68
CA HIS A 34 -45.21 46.91 -21.94
C HIS A 34 -44.81 45.45 -21.71
N ASP A 35 -45.70 44.50 -21.98
CA ASP A 35 -45.24 43.19 -22.44
C ASP A 35 -44.62 43.42 -23.82
N PRO A 36 -43.39 42.94 -24.03
CA PRO A 36 -43.20 42.02 -25.13
C PRO A 36 -42.45 40.76 -24.68
N GLU A 37 -42.99 39.63 -25.16
CA GLU A 37 -42.23 38.54 -25.76
C GLU A 37 -41.12 37.86 -24.92
N LEU A 38 -41.43 36.65 -24.43
CA LEU A 38 -40.86 35.34 -24.84
C LEU A 38 -39.42 35.21 -25.42
N ASP A 39 -38.54 36.21 -25.33
CA ASP A 39 -37.17 36.18 -25.89
C ASP A 39 -36.10 35.80 -24.85
N SER A 40 -36.46 35.67 -23.57
CA SER A 40 -35.49 35.39 -22.49
C SER A 40 -35.01 33.94 -22.41
N THR A 41 -35.69 32.99 -23.07
CA THR A 41 -35.26 31.57 -23.04
C THR A 41 -34.19 31.24 -24.08
N GLU A 42 -34.18 31.93 -25.23
CA GLU A 42 -33.16 31.71 -26.26
C GLU A 42 -31.81 32.33 -25.88
N THR A 43 -31.82 33.52 -25.26
CA THR A 43 -30.61 34.15 -24.72
C THR A 43 -30.00 33.36 -23.56
N ASP A 44 -30.82 32.73 -22.71
CA ASP A 44 -30.35 31.82 -21.66
C ASP A 44 -29.79 30.51 -22.23
N ILE A 45 -30.41 29.94 -23.27
CA ILE A 45 -29.89 28.72 -23.92
C ILE A 45 -28.60 29.02 -24.69
N GLU A 46 -28.52 30.12 -25.43
CA GLU A 46 -27.29 30.54 -26.10
C GLU A 46 -26.17 30.83 -25.11
N ALA A 47 -26.46 31.51 -23.98
CA ALA A 47 -25.48 31.73 -22.92
C ALA A 47 -25.04 30.42 -22.26
N LEU A 48 -25.94 29.45 -22.07
CA LEU A 48 -25.61 28.12 -21.56
C LEU A 48 -24.81 27.29 -22.57
N LEU A 49 -25.09 27.41 -23.87
CA LEU A 49 -24.33 26.77 -24.94
C LEU A 49 -22.95 27.40 -25.11
N ASP A 50 -22.84 28.72 -24.98
CA ASP A 50 -21.56 29.45 -25.02
C ASP A 50 -20.72 29.15 -23.77
N ALA A 51 -21.35 29.07 -22.59
CA ALA A 51 -20.71 28.57 -21.37
C ALA A 51 -20.32 27.08 -21.45
N ALA A 52 -21.07 26.26 -22.21
CA ALA A 52 -20.68 24.88 -22.49
C ALA A 52 -19.55 24.77 -23.52
N ASN A 53 -19.40 25.78 -24.38
CA ASN A 53 -18.30 25.91 -25.33
C ASN A 53 -17.08 26.64 -24.73
N ASP A 54 -17.22 27.28 -23.57
CA ASP A 54 -16.14 27.95 -22.86
C ASP A 54 -15.05 26.93 -22.48
N PRO A 55 -13.84 27.05 -23.05
CA PRO A 55 -12.73 26.16 -22.76
C PRO A 55 -12.11 26.43 -21.38
N SER A 56 -12.72 27.24 -20.51
CA SER A 56 -12.26 27.53 -19.14
C SER A 56 -12.06 26.28 -18.27
N HIS A 57 -12.75 25.17 -18.59
CA HIS A 57 -12.52 23.85 -17.98
C HIS A 57 -11.59 22.92 -18.77
N GLY A 58 -11.08 23.36 -19.94
CA GLY A 58 -10.06 22.70 -20.75
C GLY A 58 -10.36 21.23 -21.05
N VAL A 59 -11.07 20.94 -22.15
CA VAL A 59 -11.31 19.54 -22.61
C VAL A 59 -10.00 18.75 -22.77
N TYR A 60 -8.89 19.45 -23.01
CA TYR A 60 -7.56 18.88 -23.12
C TYR A 60 -6.59 19.54 -22.14
N PRO A 61 -5.90 18.77 -21.30
CA PRO A 61 -4.89 19.31 -20.40
C PRO A 61 -3.69 19.86 -21.20
N PRO A 62 -3.04 20.94 -20.72
CA PRO A 62 -1.80 21.42 -21.32
C PRO A 62 -0.73 20.32 -21.38
N THR A 63 -0.04 20.20 -22.52
CA THR A 63 0.99 19.17 -22.71
C THR A 63 2.41 19.74 -22.64
N HIS A 64 2.58 21.05 -22.83
CA HIS A 64 3.86 21.75 -22.84
C HIS A 64 4.38 22.01 -21.43
N SER A 65 5.70 21.89 -21.23
CA SER A 65 6.33 22.08 -19.93
C SER A 65 6.36 23.55 -19.54
N ALA A 66 5.69 23.94 -18.44
CA ALA A 66 5.82 25.28 -17.87
C ALA A 66 7.20 25.56 -17.24
N LEU A 67 8.05 24.53 -17.15
CA LEU A 67 9.45 24.63 -16.72
C LEU A 67 10.43 24.49 -17.89
N GLU A 68 9.95 24.61 -19.13
CA GLU A 68 10.80 24.62 -20.32
C GLU A 68 11.89 25.72 -20.22
N GLY A 69 13.10 25.40 -20.68
CA GLY A 69 14.25 26.29 -20.63
C GLY A 69 14.93 26.42 -19.25
N GLN A 70 14.41 25.80 -18.18
CA GLN A 70 15.14 25.76 -16.91
C GLN A 70 16.39 24.84 -17.01
N PRO A 71 17.55 25.27 -16.48
CA PRO A 71 18.77 24.48 -16.56
C PRO A 71 18.64 23.24 -15.68
N SER A 72 18.97 22.08 -16.25
CA SER A 72 18.94 20.81 -15.52
C SER A 72 20.00 20.76 -14.41
N ILE A 73 19.96 19.72 -13.58
CA ILE A 73 21.02 19.45 -12.59
C ILE A 73 22.40 19.23 -13.25
N VAL A 74 22.42 18.79 -14.52
CA VAL A 74 23.66 18.59 -15.29
C VAL A 74 24.18 19.93 -15.80
N ASP A 75 23.31 20.78 -16.36
CA ASP A 75 23.70 22.12 -16.85
C ASP A 75 24.21 23.03 -15.72
N ARG A 76 23.70 22.82 -14.50
CA ARG A 76 24.16 23.51 -13.28
C ARG A 76 25.46 22.92 -12.70
N GLY A 77 26.01 21.86 -13.30
CA GLY A 77 27.23 21.20 -12.82
C GLY A 77 27.07 20.42 -11.51
N LEU A 78 25.83 20.13 -11.08
CA LEU A 78 25.58 19.32 -9.88
C LEU A 78 25.88 17.84 -10.15
N VAL A 79 25.59 17.37 -11.37
CA VAL A 79 25.91 16.02 -11.84
C VAL A 79 26.70 16.12 -13.14
N SER A 80 27.82 15.41 -13.25
CA SER A 80 28.58 15.38 -14.51
C SER A 80 27.86 14.56 -15.58
N GLU A 81 28.13 14.83 -16.86
CA GLU A 81 27.52 14.06 -17.95
C GLU A 81 27.82 12.55 -17.83
N ALA A 82 29.06 12.19 -17.51
CA ALA A 82 29.47 10.80 -17.31
C ALA A 82 28.71 10.13 -16.16
N GLU A 83 28.48 10.85 -15.07
CA GLU A 83 27.70 10.35 -13.94
C GLU A 83 26.22 10.17 -14.31
N ALA A 84 25.65 11.12 -15.06
CA ALA A 84 24.27 11.00 -15.55
C ALA A 84 24.07 9.76 -16.44
N GLU A 85 25.02 9.46 -17.34
CA GLU A 85 24.99 8.23 -18.15
C GLU A 85 25.11 6.97 -17.29
N ARG A 86 25.97 6.99 -16.25
CA ARG A 86 26.13 5.86 -15.31
C ARG A 86 24.83 5.60 -14.53
N LEU A 87 24.16 6.64 -14.07
CA LEU A 87 22.88 6.56 -13.37
C LEU A 87 21.78 6.01 -14.29
N LEU A 88 21.72 6.48 -15.54
CA LEU A 88 20.79 5.96 -16.55
C LEU A 88 21.01 4.47 -16.84
N ALA A 89 22.27 4.06 -17.03
CA ALA A 89 22.63 2.65 -17.24
C ALA A 89 22.28 1.78 -16.02
N THR A 90 22.44 2.33 -14.81
CA THR A 90 22.06 1.67 -13.56
C THR A 90 20.54 1.45 -13.51
N PHE A 91 19.74 2.45 -13.89
CA PHE A 91 18.29 2.33 -13.98
C PHE A 91 17.87 1.18 -14.90
N GLN A 92 18.38 1.15 -16.13
CA GLN A 92 18.03 0.13 -17.12
C GLN A 92 18.44 -1.28 -16.68
N ARG A 93 19.60 -1.43 -16.01
CA ARG A 93 20.17 -2.73 -15.65
C ARG A 93 19.63 -3.28 -14.34
N GLN A 94 19.43 -2.45 -13.32
CA GLN A 94 19.16 -2.88 -11.94
C GLN A 94 17.73 -2.60 -11.48
N LEU A 95 17.10 -1.52 -11.96
CA LEU A 95 15.79 -1.08 -11.49
C LEU A 95 14.65 -1.62 -12.35
N VAL A 96 14.79 -1.56 -13.68
CA VAL A 96 13.81 -2.11 -14.64
C VAL A 96 13.42 -3.57 -14.35
N PRO A 97 14.35 -4.49 -14.00
CA PRO A 97 13.98 -5.87 -13.65
C PRO A 97 12.97 -6.00 -12.50
N LYS A 98 12.86 -5.00 -11.62
CA LYS A 98 11.97 -4.98 -10.45
C LYS A 98 10.69 -4.17 -10.68
N PHE A 99 10.69 -3.29 -11.68
CA PHE A 99 9.56 -2.46 -12.06
C PHE A 99 9.58 -2.25 -13.59
N PRO A 100 9.15 -3.25 -14.38
CA PRO A 100 9.28 -3.25 -15.84
C PRO A 100 8.21 -2.40 -16.56
N PHE A 101 7.71 -1.33 -15.93
CA PHE A 101 6.60 -0.52 -16.44
C PHE A 101 7.04 0.81 -17.06
N VAL A 102 8.33 1.16 -16.93
CA VAL A 102 8.92 2.33 -17.59
C VAL A 102 10.22 1.91 -18.25
N MET A 103 10.20 1.87 -19.59
CA MET A 103 11.30 1.40 -20.41
C MET A 103 11.89 2.54 -21.22
N LEU A 104 13.22 2.58 -21.32
CA LEU A 104 13.93 3.53 -22.18
C LEU A 104 14.22 2.88 -23.53
N ALA A 105 14.25 3.69 -24.59
CA ALA A 105 14.55 3.22 -25.93
C ALA A 105 15.96 2.60 -25.98
N HIS A 106 16.17 1.64 -26.90
CA HIS A 106 17.49 1.06 -27.08
C HIS A 106 18.50 2.13 -27.50
N GLY A 107 19.63 2.18 -26.79
CA GLY A 107 20.67 3.17 -27.02
C GLY A 107 20.37 4.58 -26.50
N GLU A 108 19.24 4.81 -25.82
CA GLU A 108 18.91 6.09 -25.17
C GLU A 108 20.05 6.56 -24.25
N THR A 109 20.39 7.86 -24.32
CA THR A 109 21.46 8.47 -23.52
C THR A 109 20.88 9.48 -22.55
N ALA A 110 21.59 9.74 -21.45
CA ALA A 110 21.17 10.73 -20.45
C ALA A 110 21.05 12.13 -21.07
N ALA A 111 21.97 12.49 -21.97
CA ALA A 111 21.91 13.76 -22.69
C ALA A 111 20.61 13.92 -23.50
N ARG A 112 20.16 12.87 -24.20
CA ARG A 112 18.92 12.93 -25.01
C ARG A 112 17.67 12.86 -24.14
N LEU A 113 17.64 11.99 -23.15
CA LEU A 113 16.51 11.86 -22.24
C LEU A 113 16.25 13.16 -21.49
N ARG A 114 17.31 13.84 -21.03
CA ARG A 114 17.23 15.12 -20.34
C ARG A 114 16.61 16.24 -21.16
N VAL A 115 16.77 16.22 -22.49
CA VAL A 115 16.15 17.18 -23.40
C VAL A 115 14.72 16.79 -23.74
N ARG A 116 14.48 15.50 -24.03
CA ARG A 116 13.18 15.00 -24.51
C ARG A 116 12.13 14.84 -23.39
N GLU A 117 12.58 14.36 -22.23
CA GLU A 117 11.76 13.97 -21.08
C GLU A 117 12.46 14.39 -19.76
N PRO A 118 12.68 15.70 -19.54
CA PRO A 118 13.45 16.23 -18.41
C PRO A 118 12.95 15.77 -17.04
N PHE A 119 11.64 15.64 -16.84
CA PHE A 119 11.06 15.15 -15.58
C PHE A 119 11.34 13.66 -15.38
N LEU A 120 11.20 12.84 -16.42
CA LEU A 120 11.55 11.42 -16.33
C LEU A 120 13.04 11.24 -16.04
N PHE A 121 13.91 12.00 -16.71
CA PHE A 121 15.34 12.00 -16.42
C PHE A 121 15.62 12.31 -14.94
N LEU A 122 14.99 13.36 -14.40
CA LEU A 122 15.15 13.73 -13.00
C LEU A 122 14.68 12.61 -12.05
N CYS A 123 13.55 11.98 -12.33
CA CYS A 123 13.04 10.85 -11.53
C CYS A 123 13.94 9.61 -11.62
N VAL A 124 14.54 9.33 -12.79
CA VAL A 124 15.52 8.26 -12.97
C VAL A 124 16.78 8.53 -12.14
N VAL A 125 17.29 9.77 -12.16
CA VAL A 125 18.40 10.17 -11.30
C VAL A 125 18.03 9.98 -9.83
N ALA A 126 16.85 10.42 -9.39
CA ALA A 126 16.39 10.25 -8.02
C ALA A 126 16.31 8.78 -7.57
N ALA A 127 15.85 7.89 -8.46
CA ALA A 127 15.71 6.47 -8.14
C ALA A 127 17.06 5.73 -8.07
N THR A 128 18.10 6.25 -8.72
CA THR A 128 19.41 5.59 -8.85
C THR A 128 20.51 6.23 -8.02
N ILE A 129 20.35 7.50 -7.64
CA ILE A 129 21.27 8.17 -6.73
C ILE A 129 21.07 7.59 -5.32
N GLY A 130 22.16 7.23 -4.65
CA GLY A 130 22.07 6.64 -3.31
C GLY A 130 21.50 7.62 -2.29
N SER A 131 20.73 7.13 -1.30
CA SER A 131 20.11 7.97 -0.27
C SER A 131 21.12 8.84 0.50
N ALA A 132 22.36 8.38 0.67
CA ALA A 132 23.43 9.10 1.34
C ALA A 132 24.09 10.21 0.48
N HIS A 133 23.72 10.33 -0.80
CA HIS A 133 24.32 11.34 -1.68
C HIS A 133 23.79 12.73 -1.36
N ALA A 134 24.68 13.72 -1.29
CA ALA A 134 24.34 15.12 -0.95
C ALA A 134 23.31 15.78 -1.90
N LEU A 135 23.02 15.17 -3.05
CA LEU A 135 22.08 15.69 -4.05
C LEU A 135 20.68 15.08 -3.91
N CYS A 136 20.51 14.02 -3.13
CA CYS A 136 19.23 13.33 -2.96
C CYS A 136 18.12 14.32 -2.54
N LYS A 137 18.43 15.19 -1.56
CA LYS A 137 17.50 16.24 -1.10
C LYS A 137 17.18 17.25 -2.20
N THR A 138 18.19 17.79 -2.88
CA THR A 138 18.01 18.76 -3.98
C THR A 138 17.15 18.19 -5.11
N VAL A 139 17.41 16.94 -5.51
CA VAL A 139 16.65 16.26 -6.56
C VAL A 139 15.21 16.02 -6.12
N ALA A 140 14.97 15.63 -4.86
CA ALA A 140 13.63 15.44 -4.32
C ALA A 140 12.83 16.76 -4.28
N GLU A 141 13.46 17.87 -3.87
CA GLU A 141 12.85 19.21 -3.89
C GLU A 141 12.48 19.63 -5.32
N GLU A 142 13.35 19.34 -6.29
CA GLU A 142 13.10 19.67 -7.70
C GLU A 142 11.98 18.81 -8.30
N ILE A 143 11.89 17.53 -7.96
CA ILE A 143 10.74 16.68 -8.32
C ILE A 143 9.45 17.29 -7.76
N MET A 144 9.44 17.72 -6.50
CA MET A 144 8.26 18.35 -5.90
C MET A 144 7.94 19.72 -6.52
N LYS A 145 8.93 20.45 -7.02
CA LYS A 145 8.70 21.66 -7.83
C LYS A 145 8.00 21.31 -9.15
N HIS A 146 8.41 20.23 -9.83
CA HIS A 146 7.70 19.74 -11.00
C HIS A 146 6.25 19.34 -10.66
N VAL A 147 6.04 18.61 -9.55
CA VAL A 147 4.69 18.22 -9.09
C VAL A 147 3.82 19.45 -8.82
N THR A 148 4.30 20.40 -8.03
CA THR A 148 3.51 21.58 -7.66
C THR A 148 3.26 22.52 -8.84
N VAL A 149 4.26 22.80 -9.67
CA VAL A 149 4.10 23.74 -10.80
C VAL A 149 3.37 23.10 -11.96
N ARG A 150 3.86 21.95 -12.46
CA ARG A 150 3.35 21.34 -13.69
C ARG A 150 2.04 20.60 -13.44
N PHE A 151 1.96 19.74 -12.42
CA PHE A 151 0.76 18.92 -12.21
C PHE A 151 -0.39 19.68 -11.56
N VAL A 152 -0.09 20.55 -10.60
CA VAL A 152 -1.12 21.24 -9.80
C VAL A 152 -1.43 22.62 -10.40
N THR A 153 -0.48 23.55 -10.39
CA THR A 153 -0.72 24.94 -10.82
C THR A 153 -1.07 25.04 -12.31
N ARG A 154 -0.41 24.27 -13.16
CA ARG A 154 -0.60 24.31 -14.62
C ARG A 154 -1.47 23.19 -15.16
N SER A 155 -1.84 22.21 -14.32
CA SER A 155 -2.65 21.06 -14.71
C SER A 155 -2.13 20.33 -15.95
N GLU A 156 -0.81 20.30 -16.14
CA GLU A 156 -0.19 19.65 -17.28
C GLU A 156 -0.38 18.13 -17.21
N ARG A 157 -0.68 17.50 -18.36
CA ARG A 157 -0.76 16.04 -18.48
C ARG A 157 -0.14 15.59 -19.78
N ASN A 158 0.83 14.69 -19.68
CA ASN A 158 1.45 14.02 -20.81
C ASN A 158 2.08 12.69 -20.32
N LEU A 159 2.53 11.86 -21.26
CA LEU A 159 3.09 10.55 -20.93
C LEU A 159 4.43 10.64 -20.18
N GLU A 160 5.25 11.68 -20.43
CA GLU A 160 6.49 11.92 -19.70
C GLU A 160 6.21 12.05 -18.19
N LEU A 161 5.24 12.90 -17.85
CA LEU A 161 4.82 13.17 -16.47
C LEU A 161 4.35 11.90 -15.77
N LEU A 162 3.52 11.09 -16.44
CA LEU A 162 3.07 9.81 -15.89
C LEU A 162 4.24 8.86 -15.65
N ARG A 163 5.13 8.69 -16.64
CA ARG A 163 6.31 7.82 -16.53
C ARG A 163 7.25 8.26 -15.42
N GLY A 164 7.51 9.56 -15.30
CA GLY A 164 8.35 10.13 -14.24
C GLY A 164 7.75 9.87 -12.86
N LEU A 165 6.45 10.10 -12.67
CA LEU A 165 5.77 9.81 -11.41
C LEU A 165 5.78 8.33 -11.05
N LEU A 166 5.60 7.44 -12.03
CA LEU A 166 5.70 5.99 -11.79
C LEU A 166 7.09 5.61 -11.26
N VAL A 167 8.16 6.10 -11.89
CA VAL A 167 9.53 5.87 -11.42
C VAL A 167 9.73 6.46 -10.02
N HIS A 168 9.36 7.73 -9.80
CA HIS A 168 9.57 8.36 -8.50
C HIS A 168 8.79 7.65 -7.38
N SER A 169 7.56 7.23 -7.66
CA SER A 169 6.71 6.54 -6.68
C SER A 169 7.22 5.13 -6.40
N ALA A 170 7.69 4.39 -7.40
CA ALA A 170 8.22 3.04 -7.25
C ALA A 170 9.43 2.96 -6.30
N TRP A 171 10.26 4.01 -6.26
CA TRP A 171 11.43 4.14 -5.36
C TRP A 171 11.33 5.31 -4.39
N TYR A 172 10.11 5.69 -4.03
CA TYR A 172 9.86 6.78 -3.09
C TYR A 172 10.59 6.52 -1.77
N SER A 173 11.50 7.42 -1.39
CA SER A 173 12.39 7.24 -0.22
C SER A 173 12.41 8.45 0.72
N TYR A 174 11.98 9.64 0.27
CA TYR A 174 12.07 10.90 1.02
C TYR A 174 10.88 11.83 0.75
N PRO A 175 10.35 12.54 1.76
CA PRO A 175 10.64 12.43 3.19
C PRO A 175 9.83 11.31 3.87
N ALA A 176 10.38 10.80 4.97
CA ALA A 176 9.78 9.77 5.84
C ALA A 176 8.69 10.28 6.80
N GLU A 177 8.20 11.50 6.59
CA GLU A 177 7.27 12.16 7.50
C GLU A 177 6.11 11.24 7.90
N ARG A 178 5.99 11.01 9.20
CA ARG A 178 5.00 10.10 9.79
C ARG A 178 3.60 10.58 9.38
N TYR A 179 2.83 9.70 8.76
CA TYR A 179 1.47 9.96 8.26
C TYR A 179 1.36 10.97 7.11
N HIS A 180 2.46 11.33 6.43
CA HIS A 180 2.33 12.23 5.30
C HIS A 180 1.73 11.49 4.09
N PRO A 181 0.56 11.90 3.57
CA PRO A 181 -0.13 11.21 2.48
C PRO A 181 0.54 11.43 1.11
N ARG A 182 1.85 11.74 1.06
CA ARG A 182 2.53 12.19 -0.16
C ARG A 182 2.56 11.10 -1.20
N LEU A 183 3.02 9.91 -0.81
CA LEU A 183 3.10 8.78 -1.72
C LEU A 183 1.71 8.47 -2.31
N LEU A 184 0.67 8.46 -1.46
CA LEU A 184 -0.69 8.24 -1.93
C LEU A 184 -1.12 9.34 -2.91
N LEU A 185 -0.84 10.61 -2.61
CA LEU A 185 -1.13 11.72 -3.53
C LEU A 185 -0.42 11.54 -4.88
N LEU A 186 0.86 11.16 -4.89
CA LEU A 186 1.62 10.90 -6.12
C LEU A 186 1.03 9.73 -6.92
N VAL A 187 0.60 8.66 -6.24
CA VAL A 187 -0.11 7.53 -6.87
C VAL A 187 -1.45 7.99 -7.45
N GLN A 188 -2.21 8.82 -6.75
CA GLN A 188 -3.47 9.38 -7.28
C GLN A 188 -3.21 10.31 -8.47
N PHE A 189 -2.08 11.03 -8.53
CA PHE A 189 -1.70 11.77 -9.73
C PHE A 189 -1.37 10.85 -10.91
N CYS A 190 -0.76 9.67 -10.70
CA CYS A 190 -0.60 8.68 -11.76
C CYS A 190 -1.96 8.26 -12.33
N ILE A 191 -2.91 7.95 -11.44
CA ILE A 191 -4.27 7.50 -11.82
C ILE A 191 -5.03 8.60 -12.54
N SER A 192 -5.03 9.82 -12.01
CA SER A 192 -5.63 10.99 -12.68
C SER A 192 -5.02 11.20 -14.06
N THR A 193 -3.69 11.20 -14.16
CA THR A 193 -2.99 11.44 -15.44
C THR A 193 -3.31 10.36 -16.47
N LEU A 194 -3.42 9.09 -16.06
CA LEU A 194 -3.85 7.99 -16.93
C LEU A 194 -5.25 8.24 -17.52
N TYR A 195 -6.20 8.69 -16.69
CA TYR A 195 -7.55 9.00 -17.14
C TYR A 195 -7.61 10.25 -18.01
N ASP A 196 -6.87 11.30 -17.65
CA ASP A 196 -6.77 12.55 -18.40
C ASP A 196 -6.18 12.33 -19.80
N LEU A 197 -5.22 11.41 -19.93
CA LEU A 197 -4.67 10.96 -21.21
C LEU A 197 -5.59 10.01 -21.99
N GLY A 198 -6.72 9.61 -21.40
CA GLY A 198 -7.69 8.72 -22.04
C GLY A 198 -7.19 7.29 -22.26
N LEU A 199 -6.15 6.84 -21.54
CA LEU A 199 -5.50 5.54 -21.81
C LEU A 199 -6.47 4.35 -21.64
N HIS A 200 -7.49 4.50 -20.80
CA HIS A 200 -8.56 3.52 -20.57
C HIS A 200 -9.48 3.31 -21.79
N LYS A 201 -9.61 4.29 -22.69
CA LYS A 201 -10.55 4.25 -23.83
C LYS A 201 -9.91 4.45 -25.20
N LYS A 202 -8.62 4.82 -25.25
CA LYS A 202 -7.91 5.08 -26.51
C LYS A 202 -7.90 3.82 -27.41
N PRO A 203 -8.27 3.87 -28.69
CA PRO A 203 -8.37 2.66 -29.52
C PRO A 203 -7.06 1.86 -29.61
N CYS A 204 -5.94 2.56 -29.82
CA CYS A 204 -4.61 1.96 -29.91
C CYS A 204 -3.67 2.66 -28.94
N LEU A 205 -3.00 1.88 -28.07
CA LEU A 205 -1.94 2.38 -27.21
C LEU A 205 -0.58 2.07 -27.84
N SER A 206 0.35 3.01 -27.71
CA SER A 206 1.77 2.70 -27.88
C SER A 206 2.24 1.74 -26.77
N PRO A 207 3.34 0.98 -26.99
CA PRO A 207 3.89 0.11 -25.96
C PRO A 207 4.20 0.84 -24.64
N ASP A 208 4.66 2.09 -24.70
CA ASP A 208 4.95 2.88 -23.50
C ASP A 208 3.69 3.31 -22.75
N GLU A 209 2.60 3.60 -23.47
CA GLU A 209 1.29 3.86 -22.84
C GLU A 209 0.71 2.60 -22.19
N GLN A 210 0.87 1.43 -22.81
CA GLN A 210 0.45 0.14 -22.23
C GLN A 210 1.22 -0.15 -20.94
N ARG A 211 2.55 -0.02 -20.97
CA ARG A 211 3.38 -0.21 -19.77
C ARG A 211 3.04 0.78 -18.67
N ALA A 212 2.80 2.06 -19.00
CA ALA A 212 2.41 3.07 -18.03
C ALA A 212 1.04 2.79 -17.41
N LEU A 213 0.07 2.32 -18.19
CA LEU A 213 -1.24 1.87 -17.69
C LEU A 213 -1.07 0.72 -16.70
N LEU A 214 -0.35 -0.34 -17.10
CA LEU A 214 -0.11 -1.52 -16.26
C LEU A 214 0.67 -1.17 -14.98
N GLY A 215 1.67 -0.28 -15.08
CA GLY A 215 2.45 0.20 -13.94
C GLY A 215 1.61 1.04 -12.97
N THR A 216 0.70 1.85 -13.49
CA THR A 216 -0.24 2.63 -12.67
C THR A 216 -1.19 1.70 -11.92
N TYR A 217 -1.73 0.68 -12.58
CA TYR A 217 -2.54 -0.35 -11.94
C TYR A 217 -1.77 -1.09 -10.84
N TRP A 218 -0.59 -1.63 -11.16
CA TRP A 218 0.21 -2.38 -10.19
C TRP A 218 0.57 -1.55 -8.95
N LEU A 219 1.04 -0.32 -9.17
CA LEU A 219 1.43 0.58 -8.09
C LEU A 219 0.21 1.03 -7.26
N SER A 220 -0.92 1.30 -7.91
CA SER A 220 -2.17 1.63 -7.24
C SER A 220 -2.60 0.52 -6.30
N VAL A 221 -2.62 -0.73 -6.78
CA VAL A 221 -3.01 -1.88 -5.96
C VAL A 221 -2.03 -2.09 -4.79
N GLY A 222 -0.73 -2.09 -5.07
CA GLY A 222 0.29 -2.34 -4.04
C GLY A 222 0.26 -1.28 -2.92
N VAL A 223 0.14 -0.01 -3.29
CA VAL A 223 0.07 1.09 -2.30
C VAL A 223 -1.30 1.12 -1.63
N CYS A 224 -2.41 1.23 -2.37
CA CYS A 224 -3.74 1.39 -1.78
C CYS A 224 -4.16 0.19 -0.93
N GLY A 225 -3.87 -1.04 -1.38
CA GLY A 225 -4.18 -2.26 -0.63
C GLY A 225 -3.42 -2.33 0.69
N THR A 226 -2.15 -1.91 0.70
CA THR A 226 -1.41 -1.78 1.96
C THR A 226 -2.02 -0.70 2.83
N LEU A 227 -2.44 0.44 2.24
CA LEU A 227 -3.08 1.58 2.92
C LEU A 227 -4.52 1.32 3.45
N ASN A 228 -5.08 0.12 3.27
CA ASN A 228 -6.53 -0.17 3.38
C ASN A 228 -7.42 0.91 2.72
N ARG A 229 -6.97 1.43 1.56
CA ARG A 229 -7.74 2.39 0.76
C ARG A 229 -8.44 1.65 -0.36
N PRO A 230 -9.67 2.06 -0.73
CA PRO A 230 -10.36 1.51 -1.88
C PRO A 230 -9.52 1.64 -3.15
N HIS A 231 -9.52 0.59 -3.97
CA HIS A 231 -8.88 0.62 -5.29
C HIS A 231 -9.68 1.52 -6.23
N THR A 232 -9.07 2.62 -6.67
CA THR A 232 -9.71 3.56 -7.62
C THR A 232 -9.54 3.11 -9.07
N LEU A 233 -8.48 2.37 -9.38
CA LEU A 233 -8.24 1.76 -10.69
C LEU A 233 -8.53 0.25 -10.61
N LYS A 234 -9.47 -0.23 -11.41
CA LYS A 234 -9.88 -1.63 -11.44
C LYS A 234 -9.14 -2.39 -12.54
N HIS A 235 -8.99 -3.69 -12.33
CA HIS A 235 -8.62 -4.59 -13.42
C HIS A 235 -9.85 -4.80 -14.30
N ASP A 236 -9.69 -4.55 -15.60
CA ASP A 236 -10.75 -4.62 -16.60
C ASP A 236 -10.23 -5.24 -17.90
N GLY A 237 -11.11 -5.39 -18.90
CA GLY A 237 -10.71 -5.92 -20.20
C GLY A 237 -9.60 -5.10 -20.88
N ARG A 238 -9.51 -3.80 -20.56
CA ARG A 238 -8.43 -2.96 -21.08
C ARG A 238 -7.07 -3.35 -20.50
N THR A 239 -7.03 -3.75 -19.24
CA THR A 239 -5.83 -4.28 -18.58
C THR A 239 -5.38 -5.59 -19.24
N ASP A 240 -6.32 -6.49 -19.54
CA ASP A 240 -6.06 -7.74 -20.27
C ASP A 240 -5.53 -7.49 -21.68
N ASP A 241 -6.17 -6.61 -22.45
CA ASP A 241 -5.74 -6.24 -23.80
C ASP A 241 -4.29 -5.71 -23.80
N CYS A 242 -3.94 -4.90 -22.79
CA CYS A 242 -2.59 -4.37 -22.64
C CYS A 242 -1.59 -5.48 -22.33
N LEU A 243 -1.93 -6.43 -21.45
CA LEU A 243 -1.07 -7.56 -21.13
C LEU A 243 -0.76 -8.42 -22.37
N ASP A 244 -1.78 -8.76 -23.14
CA ASP A 244 -1.64 -9.60 -24.33
C ASP A 244 -0.84 -8.90 -25.45
N SER A 245 -1.12 -7.61 -25.65
CA SER A 245 -0.36 -6.78 -26.60
C SER A 245 1.10 -6.64 -26.20
N VAL A 246 1.38 -6.31 -24.94
CA VAL A 246 2.74 -6.11 -24.43
C VAL A 246 3.55 -7.41 -24.46
N ALA A 247 2.93 -8.56 -24.19
CA ALA A 247 3.58 -9.87 -24.28
C ALA A 247 4.09 -10.20 -25.70
N SER A 248 3.51 -9.59 -26.73
CA SER A 248 3.83 -9.80 -28.14
C SER A 248 4.91 -8.86 -28.68
N THR A 249 5.44 -7.93 -27.86
CA THR A 249 6.45 -6.98 -28.30
C THR A 249 7.85 -7.60 -28.37
N ARG A 250 8.80 -6.84 -28.95
CA ARG A 250 10.21 -7.25 -29.06
C ARG A 250 11.03 -7.10 -27.78
N HIS A 251 10.51 -6.43 -26.75
CA HIS A 251 11.29 -6.15 -25.54
C HIS A 251 11.23 -7.34 -24.58
N ALA A 252 12.39 -7.91 -24.22
CA ALA A 252 12.45 -9.05 -23.31
C ALA A 252 11.81 -8.77 -21.94
N SER A 253 11.90 -7.52 -21.46
CA SER A 253 11.33 -7.06 -20.19
C SER A 253 9.81 -7.14 -20.13
N ASP A 254 9.14 -7.05 -21.27
CA ASP A 254 7.69 -7.02 -21.34
C ASP A 254 7.08 -8.36 -20.92
N ARG A 255 7.83 -9.46 -21.13
CA ARG A 255 7.45 -10.81 -20.70
C ARG A 255 7.44 -10.97 -19.18
N TRP A 256 8.05 -10.03 -18.45
CA TRP A 256 8.12 -10.04 -16.98
C TRP A 256 6.95 -9.28 -16.34
N ILE A 257 6.19 -8.50 -17.09
CA ILE A 257 5.08 -7.68 -16.57
C ILE A 257 3.91 -8.54 -16.11
N ALA A 258 3.54 -9.57 -16.88
CA ALA A 258 2.34 -10.35 -16.62
C ALA A 258 2.27 -10.98 -15.20
N PRO A 259 3.35 -11.59 -14.65
CA PRO A 259 3.36 -12.05 -13.27
C PRO A 259 3.00 -10.97 -12.24
N PHE A 260 3.54 -9.76 -12.37
CA PHE A 260 3.26 -8.66 -11.44
C PHE A 260 1.79 -8.27 -11.48
N ILE A 261 1.20 -8.14 -12.67
CA ILE A 261 -0.20 -7.74 -12.84
C ILE A 261 -1.15 -8.84 -12.35
N GLN A 262 -0.84 -10.11 -12.63
CA GLN A 262 -1.66 -11.24 -12.15
C GLN A 262 -1.67 -11.34 -10.62
N LEU A 263 -0.52 -11.14 -9.97
CA LEU A 263 -0.43 -11.14 -8.51
C LEU A 263 -1.12 -9.90 -7.91
N ALA A 264 -0.95 -8.72 -8.49
CA ALA A 264 -1.68 -7.52 -8.08
C ALA A 264 -3.21 -7.71 -8.22
N SER A 265 -3.69 -8.24 -9.34
CA SER A 265 -5.12 -8.53 -9.51
C SER A 265 -5.67 -9.52 -8.49
N PHE A 266 -4.87 -10.52 -8.13
CA PHE A 266 -5.24 -11.44 -7.06
C PHE A 266 -5.31 -10.75 -5.69
N LEU A 267 -4.35 -9.88 -5.36
CA LEU A 267 -4.36 -9.08 -4.13
C LEU A 267 -5.55 -8.13 -4.07
N ALA A 268 -5.90 -7.45 -5.17
CA ALA A 268 -7.08 -6.60 -5.25
C ALA A 268 -8.37 -7.41 -5.03
N THR A 269 -8.43 -8.65 -5.55
CA THR A 269 -9.55 -9.57 -5.31
C THR A 269 -9.65 -9.95 -3.82
N ILE A 270 -8.51 -10.23 -3.16
CA ILE A 270 -8.49 -10.46 -1.71
C ILE A 270 -9.06 -9.24 -0.97
N ASP A 271 -8.61 -8.03 -1.31
CA ASP A 271 -9.03 -6.80 -0.63
C ASP A 271 -10.54 -6.59 -0.75
N GLU A 272 -11.10 -6.75 -1.96
CA GLU A 272 -12.55 -6.61 -2.20
C GLU A 272 -13.35 -7.66 -1.42
N VAL A 273 -12.93 -8.92 -1.50
CA VAL A 273 -13.60 -10.01 -0.79
C VAL A 273 -13.52 -9.81 0.73
N TYR A 274 -12.36 -9.44 1.27
CA TYR A 274 -12.21 -9.21 2.71
C TYR A 274 -12.96 -7.97 3.19
N ALA A 275 -13.12 -6.95 2.36
CA ALA A 275 -13.94 -5.78 2.67
C ALA A 275 -15.44 -6.12 2.71
N SER A 276 -15.88 -7.13 1.95
CA SER A 276 -17.28 -7.58 1.93
C SER A 276 -17.69 -8.43 3.14
N ILE A 277 -16.74 -9.09 3.81
CA ILE A 277 -17.04 -9.99 4.94
C ILE A 277 -17.42 -9.19 6.18
N GLN A 278 -18.64 -9.39 6.67
CA GLN A 278 -19.13 -8.77 7.91
C GLN A 278 -18.84 -9.64 9.14
N ALA A 279 -18.74 -9.00 10.32
CA ALA A 279 -18.55 -9.69 11.60
C ALA A 279 -19.64 -10.74 11.91
N SER A 280 -20.85 -10.56 11.38
CA SER A 280 -22.01 -11.44 11.57
C SER A 280 -21.99 -12.70 10.69
N GLU A 281 -21.20 -12.74 9.62
CA GLU A 281 -21.25 -13.80 8.60
C GLU A 281 -20.48 -15.07 8.99
N GLY A 282 -19.69 -14.99 10.07
CA GLY A 282 -19.17 -16.14 10.81
C GLY A 282 -18.11 -17.01 10.11
N ARG A 283 -17.65 -18.01 10.86
CA ARG A 283 -16.56 -18.95 10.51
C ARG A 283 -16.69 -19.61 9.13
N MET A 284 -17.89 -20.10 8.79
CA MET A 284 -18.08 -20.92 7.58
C MET A 284 -17.78 -20.11 6.32
N LEU A 285 -18.19 -18.83 6.29
CA LEU A 285 -17.87 -17.95 5.17
C LEU A 285 -16.37 -17.72 5.06
N VAL A 286 -15.68 -17.44 6.18
CA VAL A 286 -14.21 -17.25 6.19
C VAL A 286 -13.50 -18.47 5.60
N GLN A 287 -13.92 -19.69 5.96
CA GLN A 287 -13.30 -20.93 5.48
C GLN A 287 -13.56 -21.18 4.00
N VAL A 288 -14.81 -21.05 3.55
CA VAL A 288 -15.18 -21.24 2.15
C VAL A 288 -14.47 -20.21 1.27
N THR A 289 -14.46 -18.96 1.70
CA THR A 289 -13.78 -17.86 1.02
C THR A 289 -12.27 -18.10 0.94
N ARG A 290 -11.61 -18.42 2.05
CA ARG A 290 -10.18 -18.76 2.06
C ARG A 290 -9.87 -19.93 1.13
N GLY A 291 -10.67 -21.00 1.16
CA GLY A 291 -10.49 -22.17 0.30
C GLY A 291 -10.71 -21.87 -1.20
N SER A 292 -11.62 -20.94 -1.53
CA SER A 292 -11.79 -20.44 -2.90
C SER A 292 -10.58 -19.63 -3.36
N LEU A 293 -10.18 -18.62 -2.57
CA LEU A 293 -9.04 -17.75 -2.87
C LEU A 293 -7.73 -18.54 -2.97
N ARG A 294 -7.51 -19.52 -2.09
CA ARG A 294 -6.33 -20.40 -2.14
C ARG A 294 -6.26 -21.20 -3.43
N ARG A 295 -7.38 -21.73 -3.94
CA ARG A 295 -7.42 -22.45 -5.23
C ARG A 295 -7.11 -21.52 -6.40
N GLN A 296 -7.69 -20.32 -6.41
CA GLN A 296 -7.41 -19.30 -7.43
C GLN A 296 -5.91 -18.91 -7.41
N PHE A 297 -5.36 -18.64 -6.22
CA PHE A 297 -3.95 -18.33 -6.05
C PHE A 297 -3.04 -19.43 -6.55
N ASN A 298 -3.30 -20.69 -6.18
CA ASN A 298 -2.47 -21.82 -6.59
C ASN A 298 -2.43 -21.95 -8.13
N SER A 299 -3.54 -21.67 -8.82
CA SER A 299 -3.58 -21.64 -10.29
C SER A 299 -2.71 -20.52 -10.86
N VAL A 300 -2.77 -19.32 -10.29
CA VAL A 300 -1.94 -18.17 -10.72
C VAL A 300 -0.47 -18.46 -10.46
N LYS A 301 -0.14 -18.92 -9.24
CA LYS A 301 1.21 -19.27 -8.80
C LYS A 301 1.84 -20.32 -9.71
N ALA A 302 1.15 -21.43 -10.00
CA ALA A 302 1.68 -22.49 -10.85
C ALA A 302 2.07 -21.99 -12.25
N ARG A 303 1.23 -21.15 -12.87
CA ARG A 303 1.49 -20.54 -14.18
C ARG A 303 2.70 -19.60 -14.17
N ILE A 304 2.90 -18.88 -13.07
CA ILE A 304 4.06 -17.98 -12.90
C ILE A 304 5.34 -18.80 -12.68
N GLU A 305 5.29 -19.79 -11.79
CA GLU A 305 6.43 -20.63 -11.43
C GLU A 305 6.97 -21.44 -12.61
N GLU A 306 6.12 -21.84 -13.56
CA GLU A 306 6.52 -22.50 -14.81
C GLU A 306 7.53 -21.65 -15.61
N LYS A 307 7.31 -20.32 -15.65
CA LYS A 307 8.13 -19.39 -16.46
C LYS A 307 9.24 -18.73 -15.65
N LEU A 308 9.15 -18.75 -14.32
CA LEU A 308 10.05 -18.07 -13.40
C LEU A 308 11.55 -18.38 -13.61
N PRO A 309 11.99 -19.60 -13.97
CA PRO A 309 13.40 -19.90 -14.25
C PRO A 309 13.94 -19.20 -15.51
N SER A 310 13.08 -18.76 -16.42
CA SER A 310 13.48 -18.07 -17.65
C SER A 310 13.73 -16.57 -17.46
N TYR A 311 13.38 -16.02 -16.30
CA TYR A 311 13.51 -14.60 -15.99
C TYR A 311 14.86 -14.26 -15.37
N PRO A 312 15.33 -13.00 -15.47
CA PRO A 312 16.52 -12.54 -14.78
C PRO A 312 16.40 -12.75 -13.27
N ALA A 313 17.52 -13.04 -12.60
CA ALA A 313 17.54 -13.33 -11.16
C ALA A 313 16.83 -12.26 -10.31
N SER A 314 17.11 -10.97 -10.55
CA SER A 314 16.49 -9.86 -9.82
C SER A 314 14.97 -9.78 -10.05
N THR A 315 14.50 -10.10 -11.25
CA THR A 315 13.07 -10.19 -11.58
C THR A 315 12.43 -11.37 -10.86
N SER A 316 13.08 -12.54 -10.88
CA SER A 316 12.57 -13.72 -10.19
C SER A 316 12.52 -13.51 -8.67
N ILE A 317 13.48 -12.77 -8.09
CA ILE A 317 13.45 -12.35 -6.68
C ILE A 317 12.22 -11.49 -6.42
N ALA A 318 12.00 -10.43 -7.22
CA ALA A 318 10.85 -9.54 -7.05
C ALA A 318 9.52 -10.31 -7.13
N ILE A 319 9.35 -11.18 -8.14
CA ILE A 319 8.14 -12.01 -8.29
C ILE A 319 7.96 -12.98 -7.11
N ARG A 320 9.04 -13.60 -6.61
CA ARG A 320 8.95 -14.48 -5.43
C ARG A 320 8.49 -13.73 -4.19
N THR A 321 8.96 -12.51 -3.98
CA THR A 321 8.51 -11.67 -2.87
C THR A 321 7.01 -11.35 -2.99
N GLU A 322 6.51 -11.06 -4.19
CA GLU A 322 5.06 -10.86 -4.44
C GLU A 322 4.25 -12.13 -4.13
N ILE A 323 4.75 -13.31 -4.52
CA ILE A 323 4.13 -14.62 -4.22
C ILE A 323 4.07 -14.84 -2.70
N GLN A 324 5.19 -14.64 -1.99
CA GLN A 324 5.26 -14.79 -0.53
C GLN A 324 4.30 -13.83 0.18
N PHE A 325 4.17 -12.59 -0.31
CA PHE A 325 3.21 -11.63 0.25
C PHE A 325 1.76 -12.07 0.02
N ALA A 326 1.41 -12.56 -1.18
CA ALA A 326 0.08 -13.09 -1.44
C ALA A 326 -0.26 -14.32 -0.56
N GLU A 327 0.71 -15.18 -0.28
CA GLU A 327 0.56 -16.30 0.67
C GLU A 327 0.28 -15.83 2.09
N LEU A 328 0.94 -14.76 2.54
CA LEU A 328 0.70 -14.13 3.83
C LEU A 328 -0.71 -13.50 3.88
N ARG A 329 -1.12 -12.78 2.83
CA ARG A 329 -2.44 -12.12 2.76
C ARG A 329 -3.61 -13.10 2.80
N LEU A 330 -3.44 -14.31 2.28
CA LEU A 330 -4.45 -15.39 2.36
C LEU A 330 -4.82 -15.78 3.80
N GLU A 331 -3.97 -15.48 4.78
CA GLU A 331 -4.18 -15.86 6.19
C GLU A 331 -4.67 -14.69 7.06
N GLN A 332 -4.71 -13.48 6.51
CA GLN A 332 -4.95 -12.22 7.25
C GLN A 332 -6.28 -12.19 8.02
N LEU A 333 -7.34 -12.86 7.55
CA LEU A 333 -8.63 -12.90 8.27
C LEU A 333 -8.53 -13.54 9.66
N SER A 334 -7.50 -14.34 9.94
CA SER A 334 -7.27 -14.88 11.29
C SER A 334 -6.93 -13.81 12.33
N LEU A 335 -6.42 -12.65 11.89
CA LEU A 335 -6.08 -11.49 12.73
C LEU A 335 -7.30 -10.62 13.07
N ARG A 336 -8.41 -10.72 12.34
CA ARG A 336 -9.64 -9.96 12.62
C ARG A 336 -10.45 -10.64 13.73
N GLU A 337 -10.18 -10.26 14.98
CA GLU A 337 -10.76 -10.92 16.16
C GLU A 337 -12.30 -10.99 16.14
N GLU A 338 -12.96 -9.97 15.59
CA GLU A 338 -14.42 -9.88 15.44
C GLU A 338 -15.05 -11.07 14.67
N LEU A 339 -14.32 -11.68 13.74
CA LEU A 339 -14.78 -12.83 12.96
C LEU A 339 -14.78 -14.15 13.76
N TRP A 340 -14.17 -14.14 14.94
CA TRP A 340 -13.90 -15.34 15.74
C TRP A 340 -14.49 -15.27 17.15
N LEU A 341 -15.34 -14.30 17.46
CA LEU A 341 -15.90 -14.10 18.81
C LEU A 341 -16.67 -15.32 19.35
N ALA A 342 -17.37 -16.05 18.48
CA ALA A 342 -18.13 -17.23 18.87
C ALA A 342 -17.25 -18.44 19.23
N GLU A 343 -16.13 -18.62 18.52
CA GLU A 343 -15.19 -19.74 18.70
C GLU A 343 -13.74 -19.24 18.55
N PRO A 344 -13.21 -18.52 19.55
CA PRO A 344 -11.94 -17.81 19.41
C PRO A 344 -10.75 -18.76 19.21
N ALA A 345 -10.77 -19.93 19.85
CA ALA A 345 -9.73 -20.96 19.77
C ALA A 345 -10.01 -22.04 18.70
N ASN A 346 -10.73 -21.70 17.63
CA ASN A 346 -11.04 -22.65 16.55
C ASN A 346 -9.75 -23.16 15.89
N ALA A 347 -9.65 -24.48 15.68
CA ALA A 347 -8.47 -25.12 15.08
C ALA A 347 -8.05 -24.50 13.74
N VAL A 348 -9.01 -24.08 12.91
CA VAL A 348 -8.69 -23.44 11.63
C VAL A 348 -8.04 -22.07 11.84
N ARG A 349 -8.53 -21.26 12.77
CA ARG A 349 -7.90 -19.98 13.11
C ARG A 349 -6.48 -20.19 13.62
N LEU A 350 -6.29 -21.17 14.50
CA LEU A 350 -4.98 -21.50 15.07
C LEU A 350 -3.98 -21.87 13.96
N THR A 351 -4.39 -22.71 12.99
CA THR A 351 -3.57 -23.03 11.82
C THR A 351 -3.24 -21.78 11.01
N MET A 352 -4.21 -20.92 10.72
CA MET A 352 -3.98 -19.69 9.96
C MET A 352 -3.01 -18.74 10.68
N LEU A 353 -3.11 -18.61 12.00
CA LEU A 353 -2.19 -17.78 12.79
C LEU A 353 -0.75 -18.33 12.78
N MET A 354 -0.59 -19.66 12.88
CA MET A 354 0.71 -20.32 12.72
C MET A 354 1.27 -20.14 11.30
N ASP A 355 0.40 -20.22 10.28
CA ASP A 355 0.78 -19.93 8.90
C ASP A 355 1.28 -18.49 8.75
N ILE A 356 0.63 -17.49 9.39
CA ILE A 356 1.12 -16.10 9.40
C ILE A 356 2.52 -16.00 9.99
N ILE A 357 2.79 -16.64 11.13
CA ILE A 357 4.12 -16.61 11.77
C ILE A 357 5.16 -17.16 10.79
N GLN A 358 4.89 -18.33 10.21
CA GLN A 358 5.84 -19.00 9.32
C GLN A 358 6.08 -18.22 8.03
N ARG A 359 5.02 -17.72 7.38
CA ARG A 359 5.11 -16.95 6.13
C ARG A 359 5.78 -15.59 6.33
N SER A 360 5.48 -14.91 7.43
CA SER A 360 6.15 -13.65 7.76
C SER A 360 7.64 -13.88 7.98
N LYS A 361 8.01 -14.93 8.71
CA LYS A 361 9.42 -15.30 8.95
C LYS A 361 10.15 -15.65 7.65
N GLU A 362 9.50 -16.41 6.76
CA GLU A 362 10.04 -16.77 5.45
C GLU A 362 10.30 -15.55 4.57
N LEU A 363 9.34 -14.62 4.47
CA LEU A 363 9.49 -13.37 3.72
C LEU A 363 10.63 -12.53 4.30
N ILE A 364 10.64 -12.32 5.62
CA ILE A 364 11.69 -11.54 6.29
C ILE A 364 13.07 -12.13 6.01
N ARG A 365 13.25 -13.44 6.19
CA ARG A 365 14.53 -14.12 5.93
C ARG A 365 14.96 -14.05 4.47
N THR A 366 14.00 -14.16 3.54
CA THR A 366 14.26 -14.02 2.11
C THR A 366 14.89 -12.65 1.84
N ILE A 367 14.29 -11.57 2.36
CA ILE A 367 14.83 -10.21 2.19
C ILE A 367 16.16 -10.01 2.92
N SER A 368 16.30 -10.49 4.17
CA SER A 368 17.53 -10.39 4.95
C SER A 368 18.73 -11.07 4.28
N SER A 369 18.48 -12.12 3.49
CA SER A 369 19.51 -12.88 2.78
C SER A 369 19.94 -12.27 1.44
N LEU A 370 19.28 -11.19 0.99
CA LEU A 370 19.59 -10.58 -0.29
C LEU A 370 20.95 -9.87 -0.29
N PRO A 371 21.68 -9.87 -1.43
CA PRO A 371 22.87 -9.03 -1.59
C PRO A 371 22.55 -7.55 -1.41
N ALA A 372 23.50 -6.76 -0.89
CA ALA A 372 23.34 -5.32 -0.72
C ALA A 372 22.93 -4.59 -2.02
N SER A 373 23.36 -5.08 -3.18
CA SER A 373 22.96 -4.53 -4.48
C SER A 373 21.47 -4.73 -4.79
N GLU A 374 20.86 -5.82 -4.31
CA GLU A 374 19.42 -6.10 -4.48
C GLU A 374 18.59 -5.31 -3.46
N ILE A 375 19.12 -5.13 -2.25
CA ILE A 375 18.52 -4.30 -1.19
C ILE A 375 18.50 -2.82 -1.59
N ALA A 376 19.56 -2.34 -2.26
CA ALA A 376 19.68 -0.94 -2.67
C ALA A 376 18.53 -0.46 -3.57
N VAL A 377 17.91 -1.37 -4.32
CA VAL A 377 16.91 -1.09 -5.36
C VAL A 377 15.52 -1.66 -5.03
N LEU A 378 15.24 -1.95 -3.76
CA LEU A 378 13.90 -2.38 -3.34
C LEU A 378 12.85 -1.33 -3.68
N THR A 379 11.70 -1.80 -4.18
CA THR A 379 10.55 -0.95 -4.49
C THR A 379 9.77 -0.61 -3.23
N ILE A 380 8.97 0.45 -3.30
CA ILE A 380 8.07 0.86 -2.22
C ILE A 380 7.05 -0.23 -1.86
N THR A 381 6.60 -1.02 -2.84
CA THR A 381 5.71 -2.18 -2.60
C THR A 381 6.42 -3.27 -1.82
N THR A 382 7.70 -3.54 -2.13
CA THR A 382 8.50 -4.50 -1.34
C THR A 382 8.68 -4.01 0.09
N SER A 383 8.93 -2.70 0.28
CA SER A 383 8.97 -2.10 1.62
C SER A 383 7.63 -2.25 2.35
N ALA A 384 6.51 -2.08 1.66
CA ALA A 384 5.18 -2.31 2.23
C ALA A 384 4.96 -3.78 2.66
N HIS A 385 5.42 -4.75 1.85
CA HIS A 385 5.36 -6.17 2.18
C HIS A 385 6.22 -6.51 3.42
N ILE A 386 7.40 -5.90 3.53
CA ILE A 386 8.26 -6.00 4.71
C ILE A 386 7.53 -5.47 5.94
N CYS A 387 6.91 -4.28 5.85
CA CYS A 387 6.14 -3.71 6.94
C CYS A 387 5.05 -4.66 7.43
N ALA A 388 4.24 -5.18 6.49
CA ALA A 388 3.18 -6.12 6.80
C ALA A 388 3.70 -7.39 7.49
N ALA A 389 4.80 -7.99 7.01
CA ALA A 389 5.40 -9.17 7.65
C ALA A 389 5.92 -8.89 9.07
N VAL A 390 6.61 -7.75 9.26
CA VAL A 390 7.13 -7.33 10.57
C VAL A 390 6.00 -7.06 11.58
N GLY A 391 4.85 -6.56 11.11
CA GLY A 391 3.68 -6.29 11.95
C GLY A 391 2.79 -7.51 12.20
N TYR A 392 2.52 -8.33 11.18
CA TYR A 392 1.63 -9.49 11.30
C TYR A 392 2.24 -10.61 12.14
N LEU A 393 3.55 -10.80 12.09
CA LEU A 393 4.24 -11.84 12.87
C LEU A 393 3.97 -11.71 14.39
N PRO A 394 4.27 -10.58 15.07
CA PRO A 394 4.01 -10.46 16.50
C PRO A 394 2.51 -10.39 16.77
N THR A 395 1.69 -9.82 15.88
CA THR A 395 0.23 -9.81 16.03
C THR A 395 -0.33 -11.24 16.12
N ALA A 396 0.12 -12.13 15.24
CA ALA A 396 -0.28 -13.54 15.25
C ALA A 396 0.21 -14.29 16.49
N VAL A 397 1.45 -14.03 16.93
CA VAL A 397 1.97 -14.60 18.17
C VAL A 397 1.12 -14.18 19.37
N LEU A 398 0.91 -12.88 19.56
CA LEU A 398 0.14 -12.36 20.69
C LEU A 398 -1.30 -12.90 20.67
N ALA A 399 -1.92 -13.02 19.50
CA ALA A 399 -3.24 -13.64 19.35
C ALA A 399 -3.24 -15.12 19.77
N LEU A 400 -2.26 -15.92 19.31
CA LEU A 400 -2.14 -17.33 19.71
C LEU A 400 -1.91 -17.49 21.20
N LEU A 401 -1.02 -16.67 21.79
CA LEU A 401 -0.76 -16.72 23.22
C LEU A 401 -2.03 -16.44 24.01
N ARG A 402 -2.77 -15.38 23.69
CA ARG A 402 -4.07 -15.09 24.34
C ARG A 402 -5.04 -16.28 24.25
N LEU A 403 -5.09 -16.97 23.11
CA LEU A 403 -5.97 -18.13 22.93
C LEU A 403 -5.54 -19.34 23.77
N ILE A 404 -4.25 -19.66 23.83
CA ILE A 404 -3.71 -20.75 24.66
C ILE A 404 -3.91 -20.42 26.15
N SER A 405 -3.69 -19.16 26.50
CA SER A 405 -3.76 -18.61 27.85
C SER A 405 -5.16 -18.60 28.48
N HIS A 406 -6.22 -18.55 27.67
CA HIS A 406 -7.61 -18.59 28.13
C HIS A 406 -8.24 -20.00 28.06
N GLY A 407 -7.46 -21.03 27.73
CA GLY A 407 -7.91 -22.43 27.73
C GLY A 407 -8.04 -23.05 29.13
N PRO A 408 -8.64 -24.26 29.25
CA PRO A 408 -8.66 -25.00 30.51
C PRO A 408 -7.24 -25.28 31.00
N ALA A 409 -7.03 -25.29 32.31
CA ALA A 409 -5.71 -25.49 32.93
C ALA A 409 -5.08 -26.81 32.47
N ASP A 410 -4.24 -26.73 31.44
CA ASP A 410 -3.50 -27.84 30.86
C ASP A 410 -2.02 -27.72 31.32
N PRO A 411 -1.45 -28.78 31.93
CA PRO A 411 -0.04 -28.79 32.33
C PRO A 411 0.93 -28.55 31.15
N ALA A 412 0.47 -28.68 29.90
CA ALA A 412 1.26 -28.39 28.70
C ALA A 412 1.21 -26.92 28.23
N ILE A 413 0.45 -26.03 28.88
CA ILE A 413 0.32 -24.61 28.46
C ILE A 413 1.68 -23.92 28.34
N GLU A 414 2.57 -24.13 29.31
CA GLU A 414 3.90 -23.51 29.31
C GLU A 414 4.75 -23.97 28.11
N ALA A 415 4.72 -25.28 27.80
CA ALA A 415 5.41 -25.84 26.65
C ALA A 415 4.82 -25.34 25.32
N GLN A 416 3.50 -25.17 25.23
CA GLN A 416 2.83 -24.62 24.05
C GLN A 416 3.18 -23.14 23.83
N ILE A 417 3.20 -22.33 24.89
CA ILE A 417 3.62 -20.92 24.84
C ILE A 417 5.07 -20.82 24.35
N GLN A 418 5.97 -21.62 24.93
CA GLN A 418 7.37 -21.64 24.54
C GLN A 418 7.53 -22.03 23.06
N ALA A 419 6.82 -23.06 22.60
CA ALA A 419 6.86 -23.49 21.21
C ALA A 419 6.41 -22.40 20.22
N VAL A 420 5.39 -21.60 20.56
CA VAL A 420 4.93 -20.48 19.72
C VAL A 420 5.98 -19.36 19.67
N VAL A 421 6.57 -18.99 20.80
CA VAL A 421 7.61 -17.95 20.88
C VAL A 421 8.87 -18.38 20.11
N ASP A 422 9.30 -19.63 20.29
CA ASP A 422 10.44 -20.20 19.59
C ASP A 422 10.18 -20.41 18.10
N ALA A 423 8.93 -20.66 17.69
CA ALA A 423 8.58 -20.71 16.27
C ALA A 423 8.71 -19.33 15.61
N ALA A 424 8.44 -18.26 16.35
CA ALA A 424 8.49 -16.89 15.83
C ALA A 424 9.90 -16.33 15.72
N GLU A 425 10.76 -16.57 16.74
CA GLU A 425 12.11 -16.01 16.83
C GLU A 425 12.15 -14.49 16.58
N TYR A 426 11.10 -13.77 16.99
CA TYR A 426 10.80 -12.45 16.45
C TYR A 426 11.92 -11.42 16.62
N PRO A 427 12.54 -11.25 17.82
CA PRO A 427 13.57 -10.22 18.00
C PRO A 427 14.81 -10.45 17.13
N SER A 428 15.26 -11.70 16.95
CA SER A 428 16.43 -12.00 16.12
C SER A 428 16.11 -11.77 14.65
N VAL A 429 15.00 -12.31 14.16
CA VAL A 429 14.56 -12.20 12.76
C VAL A 429 14.39 -10.73 12.33
N VAL A 430 13.76 -9.90 13.17
CA VAL A 430 13.57 -8.48 12.87
C VAL A 430 14.86 -7.68 12.98
N THR A 431 15.74 -8.01 13.93
CA THR A 431 17.05 -7.33 14.06
C THR A 431 17.96 -7.64 12.88
N GLU A 432 17.99 -8.90 12.42
CA GLU A 432 18.72 -9.31 11.22
C GLU A 432 18.23 -8.55 9.98
N LEU A 433 16.92 -8.44 9.80
CA LEU A 433 16.34 -7.66 8.71
C LEU A 433 16.71 -6.19 8.78
N ALA A 434 16.63 -5.57 9.96
CA ALA A 434 17.03 -4.18 10.13
C ALA A 434 18.52 -3.97 9.74
N ASN A 435 19.40 -4.90 10.13
CA ASN A 435 20.82 -4.84 9.77
C ASN A 435 21.05 -5.01 8.26
N ALA A 436 20.32 -5.92 7.61
CA ALA A 436 20.39 -6.09 6.16
C ALA A 436 19.92 -4.84 5.41
N LEU A 437 18.79 -4.26 5.81
CA LEU A 437 18.22 -3.06 5.20
C LEU A 437 19.09 -1.82 5.39
N GLU A 438 19.78 -1.69 6.54
CA GLU A 438 20.68 -0.57 6.80
C GLU A 438 21.87 -0.48 5.84
N THR A 439 22.23 -1.57 5.15
CA THR A 439 23.27 -1.53 4.12
C THR A 439 22.96 -0.53 3.00
N ARG A 440 21.67 -0.23 2.75
CA ARG A 440 21.22 0.80 1.78
C ARG A 440 21.44 2.24 2.26
N LEU A 441 21.51 2.46 3.58
CA LEU A 441 21.60 3.81 4.17
C LEU A 441 23.03 4.36 4.21
N GLY A 442 24.04 3.52 3.91
CA GLY A 442 25.44 3.95 3.90
C GLY A 442 25.88 4.66 5.18
N TYR A 443 26.61 5.77 5.03
CA TYR A 443 27.13 6.59 6.14
C TYR A 443 26.23 7.76 6.54
N MET A 444 24.91 7.67 6.31
CA MET A 444 23.95 8.71 6.73
C MET A 444 24.04 8.97 8.24
N SER A 445 23.93 10.24 8.63
CA SER A 445 23.77 10.66 10.01
C SER A 445 22.43 10.17 10.60
N ALA A 446 22.29 10.19 11.93
CA ALA A 446 21.06 9.76 12.58
C ALA A 446 19.82 10.56 12.11
N ALA A 447 19.96 11.88 11.94
CA ALA A 447 18.90 12.76 11.46
C ALA A 447 18.50 12.46 10.00
N GLU A 448 19.48 12.17 9.15
CA GLU A 448 19.20 11.78 7.75
C GLU A 448 18.51 10.42 7.66
N LYS A 449 18.91 9.46 8.50
CA LYS A 449 18.22 8.15 8.59
C LYS A 449 16.78 8.31 9.06
N GLU A 450 16.52 9.19 10.02
CA GLU A 450 15.15 9.45 10.49
C GLU A 450 14.27 10.09 9.41
N ALA A 451 14.87 10.90 8.53
CA ALA A 451 14.18 11.53 7.41
C ALA A 451 14.01 10.62 6.16
N ASP A 452 14.71 9.48 6.11
CA ASP A 452 14.58 8.44 5.07
C ASP A 452 13.61 7.33 5.53
N ILE A 453 12.73 6.89 4.62
CA ILE A 453 11.66 5.94 4.96
C ILE A 453 12.23 4.64 5.53
N LEU A 454 13.32 4.14 4.94
CA LEU A 454 13.95 2.91 5.36
C LEU A 454 14.71 3.09 6.67
N GLY A 455 15.36 4.23 6.90
CA GLY A 455 16.01 4.51 8.18
C GLY A 455 15.02 4.65 9.34
N SER A 456 13.88 5.30 9.10
CA SER A 456 12.75 5.33 10.03
C SER A 456 12.22 3.92 10.31
N LEU A 457 12.07 3.10 9.27
CA LEU A 457 11.61 1.71 9.38
C LEU A 457 12.56 0.86 10.23
N CYS A 458 13.86 0.88 9.96
CA CYS A 458 14.88 0.14 10.72
C CYS A 458 14.88 0.53 12.20
N SER A 459 14.71 1.82 12.50
CA SER A 459 14.65 2.32 13.89
C SER A 459 13.43 1.76 14.63
N LYS A 460 12.25 1.78 13.99
CA LYS A 460 11.01 1.23 14.56
C LYS A 460 11.05 -0.29 14.71
N MET A 461 11.65 -1.00 13.75
CA MET A 461 11.85 -2.45 13.83
C MET A 461 12.67 -2.86 15.04
N ARG A 462 13.77 -2.14 15.33
CA ARG A 462 14.58 -2.39 16.53
C ARG A 462 13.82 -2.11 17.81
N LEU A 463 12.98 -1.07 17.82
CA LEU A 463 12.13 -0.79 18.96
C LEU A 463 11.11 -1.92 19.18
N LEU A 464 10.46 -2.43 18.12
CA LEU A 464 9.57 -3.60 18.20
C LEU A 464 10.30 -4.82 18.76
N ALA A 465 11.48 -5.14 18.24
CA ALA A 465 12.29 -6.26 18.72
C ALA A 465 12.65 -6.15 20.21
N ARG A 466 12.91 -4.93 20.70
CA ARG A 466 13.20 -4.65 22.12
C ARG A 466 11.96 -4.73 23.01
N CYS A 467 10.82 -4.23 22.53
CA CYS A 467 9.58 -4.21 23.31
C CYS A 467 8.87 -5.58 23.35
N TYR A 468 9.06 -6.43 22.33
CA TYR A 468 8.37 -7.70 22.18
C TYR A 468 8.49 -8.64 23.40
N PRO A 469 9.67 -8.89 23.99
CA PRO A 469 9.78 -9.75 25.18
C PRO A 469 8.91 -9.30 26.36
N TYR A 470 8.74 -7.98 26.55
CA TYR A 470 7.90 -7.44 27.62
C TYR A 470 6.41 -7.71 27.36
N GLN A 471 5.97 -7.66 26.09
CA GLN A 471 4.59 -7.98 25.70
C GLN A 471 4.27 -9.47 25.92
N ILE A 472 5.22 -10.35 25.60
CA ILE A 472 5.09 -11.79 25.91
C ILE A 472 4.95 -11.98 27.42
N ARG A 473 5.84 -11.36 28.22
CA ARG A 473 5.79 -11.43 29.69
C ARG A 473 4.48 -10.90 30.27
N ALA A 474 3.94 -9.80 29.74
CA ALA A 474 2.69 -9.23 30.20
C ALA A 474 1.51 -10.19 29.99
N ILE A 475 1.41 -10.82 28.81
CA ILE A 475 0.37 -11.82 28.51
C ILE A 475 0.52 -13.03 29.44
N VAL A 476 1.72 -13.60 29.56
CA VAL A 476 1.87 -14.82 30.37
C VAL A 476 1.80 -14.55 31.87
N GLY A 477 2.29 -13.40 32.35
CA GLY A 477 2.19 -12.99 33.75
C GLY A 477 0.73 -12.81 34.22
N ALA A 478 -0.13 -12.29 33.34
CA ALA A 478 -1.57 -12.23 33.59
C ALA A 478 -2.20 -13.62 33.77
N VAL A 479 -1.70 -14.63 33.05
CA VAL A 479 -2.19 -16.02 33.10
C VAL A 479 -1.83 -16.70 34.39
N LEU A 480 -0.58 -16.58 34.83
CA LEU A 480 -0.11 -17.15 36.10
C LEU A 480 -0.85 -16.54 37.30
N SER A 481 -1.20 -15.25 37.22
CA SER A 481 -2.00 -14.60 38.26
C SER A 481 -3.46 -15.10 38.30
N GLN A 482 -4.04 -15.43 37.15
CA GLN A 482 -5.40 -15.98 37.04
C GLN A 482 -5.49 -17.44 37.51
N THR A 483 -4.50 -18.29 37.19
CA THR A 483 -4.47 -19.70 37.65
C THR A 483 -4.24 -19.81 39.16
N THR A 484 -3.43 -18.92 39.74
CA THR A 484 -3.18 -18.89 41.20
C THR A 484 -4.44 -18.47 41.98
N SER A 485 -5.23 -17.53 41.43
CA SER A 485 -6.51 -17.09 42.00
C SER A 485 -7.59 -18.18 41.93
N GLN A 486 -7.71 -18.90 40.81
CA GLN A 486 -8.66 -20.01 40.66
C GLN A 486 -8.28 -21.25 41.48
N GLY A 487 -6.98 -21.54 41.64
CA GLY A 487 -6.49 -22.61 42.51
C GLY A 487 -6.79 -22.35 44.00
N ALA A 488 -6.61 -21.11 44.46
CA ALA A 488 -6.90 -20.70 45.83
C ALA A 488 -8.40 -20.79 46.20
N ALA A 489 -9.29 -20.59 45.23
CA ALA A 489 -10.74 -20.70 45.43
C ALA A 489 -11.22 -22.16 45.63
N SER A 490 -10.46 -23.17 45.19
CA SER A 490 -10.84 -24.59 45.36
C SER A 490 -10.28 -25.24 46.64
N VAL A 491 -9.32 -24.59 47.33
CA VAL A 491 -8.61 -25.16 48.50
C VAL A 491 -9.06 -24.52 49.83
N ALA A 492 -10.08 -23.68 49.83
CA ALA A 492 -10.66 -23.11 51.05
C ALA A 492 -11.56 -24.12 51.82
N ALA A 493 -11.03 -25.30 52.13
CA ALA A 493 -11.55 -26.21 53.15
C ALA A 493 -10.45 -27.17 53.63
N GLY A 494 -9.46 -26.64 54.37
CA GLY A 494 -8.58 -27.48 55.16
C GLY A 494 -7.17 -26.95 55.37
N HIS A 495 -6.95 -26.47 56.59
CA HIS A 495 -5.66 -26.37 57.29
C HIS A 495 -4.66 -25.29 56.85
N ALA A 496 -4.54 -24.30 57.74
CA ALA A 496 -3.47 -23.32 57.80
C ALA A 496 -2.13 -24.01 58.11
N ASN A 497 -1.21 -23.95 57.14
CA ASN A 497 0.22 -23.63 57.31
C ASN A 497 0.92 -23.91 55.97
N ALA A 498 1.06 -22.88 55.15
CA ALA A 498 1.91 -22.93 53.97
C ALA A 498 3.01 -21.89 54.13
N ALA A 499 4.25 -22.36 54.27
CA ALA A 499 5.42 -21.56 53.96
C ALA A 499 5.27 -21.07 52.53
N ILE A 500 5.35 -19.74 52.35
CA ILE A 500 5.34 -19.06 51.06
C ILE A 500 6.57 -19.56 50.29
N THR A 501 6.36 -20.59 49.48
CA THR A 501 7.30 -20.98 48.44
C THR A 501 7.02 -20.05 47.28
N THR A 502 7.97 -19.16 47.02
CA THR A 502 8.00 -18.32 45.82
C THR A 502 7.83 -19.22 44.59
N PRO A 503 6.85 -18.96 43.70
CA PRO A 503 6.77 -19.69 42.44
C PRO A 503 8.07 -19.41 41.68
N GLN A 504 8.70 -20.47 41.19
CA GLN A 504 9.96 -20.37 40.46
C GLN A 504 9.86 -19.34 39.34
N VAL A 505 10.78 -18.39 39.39
CA VAL A 505 11.07 -17.41 38.35
C VAL A 505 11.42 -18.19 37.07
N TRP A 506 10.63 -17.99 36.01
CA TRP A 506 10.87 -18.56 34.69
C TRP A 506 12.32 -18.29 34.25
N PRO A 507 13.08 -19.28 33.76
CA PRO A 507 14.36 -19.02 33.12
C PRO A 507 14.18 -17.94 32.05
N SER A 508 14.98 -16.88 32.15
CA SER A 508 14.87 -15.71 31.31
C SER A 508 15.02 -16.09 29.83
N ILE A 509 13.91 -16.19 29.10
CA ILE A 509 13.89 -16.40 27.64
C ILE A 509 14.76 -15.34 26.92
N TYR A 510 15.03 -14.19 27.57
CA TYR A 510 15.84 -13.08 27.05
C TYR A 510 16.90 -12.52 28.02
N GLY A 511 17.33 -13.26 29.05
CA GLY A 511 18.24 -12.72 30.08
C GLY A 511 17.57 -11.78 31.09
N ASP A 512 18.26 -11.47 32.19
CA ASP A 512 17.89 -10.42 33.15
C ASP A 512 17.89 -9.07 32.43
N LEU A 513 16.70 -8.62 32.02
CA LEU A 513 16.47 -7.28 31.50
C LEU A 513 16.32 -6.32 32.68
N ASP A 514 17.36 -6.22 33.50
CA ASP A 514 17.44 -5.31 34.64
C ASP A 514 17.84 -3.92 34.13
N GLY A 515 16.88 -3.31 33.43
CA GLY A 515 16.99 -1.99 32.82
C GLY A 515 15.59 -1.43 32.73
N MET A 516 15.34 -0.41 33.55
CA MET A 516 14.05 0.23 33.82
C MET A 516 13.40 0.80 32.54
N PHE A 517 12.75 -0.04 31.75
CA PHE A 517 11.76 0.36 30.75
C PHE A 517 10.38 0.11 31.37
N PRO A 518 9.67 1.15 31.83
CA PRO A 518 8.31 0.98 32.30
C PRO A 518 7.46 0.45 31.13
N VAL A 519 6.95 -0.77 31.29
CA VAL A 519 6.10 -1.45 30.29
C VAL A 519 4.83 -0.65 30.02
N ASP A 520 4.35 0.12 31.01
CA ASP A 520 3.15 0.94 30.94
C ASP A 520 3.27 2.18 30.04
N ASP A 521 4.49 2.64 29.72
CA ASP A 521 4.74 3.75 28.77
C ASP A 521 5.11 3.25 27.36
N THR A 522 5.14 1.93 27.13
CA THR A 522 5.41 1.41 25.79
C THR A 522 4.21 1.69 24.90
N GLN A 523 4.38 2.62 23.95
CA GLN A 523 3.47 2.86 22.83
C GLN A 523 3.44 1.65 21.86
N TRP A 524 3.42 0.41 22.36
CA TRP A 524 3.48 -0.83 21.58
C TRP A 524 2.41 -0.85 20.50
N GLU A 525 1.15 -0.59 20.85
CA GLU A 525 0.06 -0.58 19.89
C GLU A 525 0.26 0.50 18.82
N SER A 526 0.67 1.72 19.20
CA SER A 526 1.00 2.80 18.26
C SER A 526 2.21 2.46 17.37
N LEU A 527 3.21 1.77 17.92
CA LEU A 527 4.39 1.32 17.18
C LEU A 527 4.04 0.21 16.20
N LEU A 528 3.32 -0.82 16.66
CA LEU A 528 2.86 -1.94 15.86
C LEU A 528 1.90 -1.46 14.76
N SER A 529 1.02 -0.51 15.09
CA SER A 529 0.14 0.16 14.12
C SER A 529 0.93 0.82 12.98
N SER A 530 2.17 1.25 13.18
CA SER A 530 2.97 1.78 12.05
C SER A 530 3.39 0.72 11.02
N PHE A 531 3.19 -0.56 11.33
CA PHE A 531 3.45 -1.72 10.46
C PHE A 531 2.18 -2.45 10.05
N THR A 532 1.15 -2.45 10.91
CA THR A 532 -0.13 -3.14 10.71
C THR A 532 -1.27 -2.20 10.34
N ALA A 533 -1.27 -1.00 10.93
CA ALA A 533 -2.20 0.10 10.66
C ALA A 533 -1.62 1.03 9.61
N PHE A 534 -1.74 0.53 8.41
CA PHE A 534 -2.42 1.31 7.41
C PHE A 534 -3.93 1.04 7.47
N GLY A 535 -4.51 1.11 8.66
CA GLY A 535 -5.91 0.88 8.99
C GLY A 535 -6.43 2.01 9.85
#